data_AF-A0A2H5SYI5-F1
#
_entry.id   AF-A0A2H5SYI5-F1
#
_cell.length_a   1.000
_cell.length_b   1.000
_cell.length_c   1.000
_cell.angle_alpha   90.00
_cell.angle_beta   90.00
_cell.angle_gamma   90.00
#
_symmetry.space_group_name_H-M   'P 1'
#
loop_
_entity.id
_entity.type
_entity.pdbx_description
1 polymer ?
#
loop_
_entity_poly.entity_id
_entity_poly.type
_entity_poly.pdbx_seq_one_letter_code
_entity_poly.pdbx_strand_id
1 'polypeptide(L)'
;MSQKNSSTTTKETSIIPIVHAEAPVEEPENTEETPEEPEDPKPKIVEECGETSACKPLKHHLEECTRRVEESGTGENCAEEFLHFMHCVDHCAAPKIFAC
;
A
#
# COMPACT_ATOMS: atom_id res chain seq x y z
N MET A 1 -9.68 13.62 38.45
CA MET A 1 -8.86 14.77 38.88
C MET A 1 -7.55 14.23 39.45
N SER A 2 -6.47 14.18 38.65
CA SER A 2 -5.28 15.08 38.71
C SER A 2 -4.51 14.93 40.05
N GLN A 3 -3.23 14.53 40.12
CA GLN A 3 -2.01 14.85 39.32
C GLN A 3 -0.99 13.67 39.43
N LYS A 4 -0.35 13.18 38.35
CA LYS A 4 1.01 13.52 37.80
C LYS A 4 2.08 13.60 38.90
N ASN A 5 3.23 12.88 38.90
CA ASN A 5 4.39 12.94 37.97
C ASN A 5 5.53 12.00 38.51
N SER A 6 6.11 11.08 37.73
CA SER A 6 7.40 11.15 36.99
C SER A 6 8.69 10.80 37.78
N SER A 7 9.55 9.97 37.14
CA SER A 7 10.91 9.48 37.50
C SER A 7 10.98 8.36 38.56
N THR A 8 11.69 7.24 38.41
CA THR A 8 12.78 6.81 37.51
C THR A 8 13.04 5.31 37.74
N THR A 9 13.39 4.59 36.67
CA THR A 9 14.26 3.39 36.67
C THR A 9 13.81 2.13 37.43
N THR A 10 13.28 1.14 36.70
CA THR A 10 13.77 -0.26 36.74
C THR A 10 13.43 -0.94 35.42
N LYS A 11 14.48 -1.27 34.68
CA LYS A 11 14.49 -2.07 33.47
C LYS A 11 14.50 -3.54 33.90
N GLU A 12 13.36 -4.21 33.87
CA GLU A 12 13.15 -5.66 34.00
C GLU A 12 11.71 -5.89 33.52
N THR A 13 11.36 -6.69 32.52
CA THR A 13 11.86 -7.99 32.06
C THR A 13 11.30 -8.15 30.64
N SER A 14 12.05 -8.08 29.54
CA SER A 14 12.98 -9.09 29.03
C SER A 14 12.40 -10.52 29.04
N ILE A 15 11.44 -10.79 28.14
CA ILE A 15 11.05 -12.16 27.75
C ILE A 15 10.96 -12.23 26.22
N ILE A 16 12.06 -11.97 25.54
CA ILE A 16 12.39 -12.60 24.25
C ILE A 16 13.92 -12.72 24.24
N PRO A 17 14.51 -13.93 24.37
CA PRO A 17 15.94 -14.09 24.20
C PRO A 17 16.26 -13.90 22.72
N ILE A 18 16.91 -12.77 22.41
CA ILE A 18 17.59 -12.52 21.15
C ILE A 18 18.76 -13.50 21.11
N VAL A 19 18.60 -14.62 20.41
CA VAL A 19 19.70 -15.49 20.03
C VAL A 19 20.58 -14.75 19.05
N HIS A 20 21.62 -14.10 19.57
CA HIS A 20 22.76 -13.66 18.79
C HIS A 20 23.52 -14.92 18.36
N ALA A 21 23.23 -15.39 17.14
CA ALA A 21 24.06 -16.36 16.44
C ALA A 21 24.84 -15.58 15.37
N GLU A 22 25.98 -15.00 15.76
CA GLU A 22 26.98 -14.55 14.80
C GLU A 22 27.69 -15.80 14.25
N ALA A 23 27.22 -16.30 13.11
CA ALA A 23 28.02 -17.13 12.24
C ALA A 23 28.61 -16.21 11.16
N PRO A 24 29.93 -16.24 10.88
CA PRO A 24 30.46 -15.54 9.72
C PRO A 24 29.95 -16.30 8.49
N VAL A 25 28.97 -15.73 7.79
CA VAL A 25 28.66 -16.13 6.42
C VAL A 25 29.75 -15.53 5.55
N GLU A 26 30.69 -16.37 5.12
CA GLU A 26 31.53 -16.07 3.97
C GLU A 26 30.61 -16.09 2.74
N GLU A 27 30.20 -14.91 2.28
CA GLU A 27 29.46 -14.75 1.03
C GLU A 27 30.43 -15.01 -0.14
N PRO A 28 30.25 -16.07 -0.96
CA PRO A 28 30.84 -16.05 -2.27
C PRO A 28 30.15 -14.94 -3.07
N GLU A 29 30.94 -13.99 -3.56
CA GLU A 29 30.54 -13.00 -4.57
C GLU A 29 30.14 -13.75 -5.85
N ASN A 30 28.91 -14.27 -5.88
CA ASN A 30 28.29 -14.79 -7.08
C ASN A 30 27.48 -13.63 -7.69
N THR A 31 28.13 -12.90 -8.60
CA THR A 31 27.49 -12.00 -9.56
C THR A 31 26.71 -12.85 -10.59
N GLU A 32 25.76 -13.64 -10.10
CA GLU A 32 24.77 -14.30 -10.94
C GLU A 32 23.81 -13.21 -11.39
N GLU A 33 23.83 -12.88 -12.68
CA GLU A 33 22.78 -12.06 -13.27
C GLU A 33 21.46 -12.81 -13.12
N THR A 34 20.71 -12.50 -12.06
CA THR A 34 19.37 -13.01 -11.83
C THR A 34 18.55 -12.68 -13.08
N PRO A 35 17.98 -13.67 -13.79
CA PRO A 35 17.12 -13.38 -14.93
C PRO A 35 15.97 -12.49 -14.45
N GLU A 36 15.76 -11.36 -15.15
CA GLU A 36 14.65 -10.45 -14.89
C GLU A 36 13.34 -11.25 -14.90
N GLU A 37 12.67 -11.30 -13.75
CA GLU A 37 11.39 -12.01 -13.60
C GLU A 37 10.35 -11.34 -14.51
N PRO A 38 9.53 -12.10 -15.25
CA PRO A 38 8.50 -11.50 -16.08
C PRO A 38 7.56 -10.62 -15.24
N GLU A 39 7.46 -9.33 -15.58
CA GLU A 39 6.57 -8.38 -14.89
C GLU A 39 5.10 -8.81 -14.97
N ASP A 40 4.35 -8.66 -13.87
CA ASP A 40 2.89 -8.82 -13.88
C ASP A 40 2.26 -7.75 -14.81
N PRO A 41 1.45 -8.13 -15.82
CA PRO A 41 0.79 -7.16 -16.70
C PRO A 41 -0.36 -6.41 -16.03
N LYS A 42 -0.92 -6.92 -14.91
CA LYS A 42 -2.09 -6.33 -14.24
C LYS A 42 -1.91 -4.85 -13.85
N PRO A 43 -0.80 -4.41 -13.23
CA PRO A 43 -0.65 -3.01 -12.82
C PRO A 43 -0.75 -2.04 -14.00
N LYS A 44 -0.12 -2.37 -15.14
CA LYS A 44 -0.19 -1.56 -16.37
C LYS A 44 -1.61 -1.48 -16.91
N ILE A 45 -2.31 -2.61 -16.95
CA ILE A 45 -3.72 -2.66 -17.42
C ILE A 45 -4.64 -1.83 -16.52
N VAL A 46 -4.46 -1.93 -15.20
CA VAL A 46 -5.26 -1.18 -14.21
C VAL A 46 -5.04 0.32 -14.36
N GLU A 47 -3.79 0.76 -14.55
CA GLU A 47 -3.44 2.16 -14.77
C GLU A 47 -4.07 2.71 -16.06
N GLU A 48 -3.93 2.00 -17.17
CA GLU A 48 -4.55 2.36 -18.45
C GLU A 48 -6.08 2.45 -18.35
N CYS A 49 -6.72 1.51 -17.65
CA CYS A 49 -8.15 1.52 -17.43
C CYS A 49 -8.61 2.71 -16.56
N GLY A 50 -7.78 3.15 -15.62
CA GLY A 50 -8.03 4.34 -14.79
C GLY A 50 -8.00 5.66 -15.58
N GLU A 51 -7.27 5.73 -16.68
CA GLU A 51 -7.15 6.93 -17.52
C GLU A 51 -8.17 7.00 -18.68
N THR A 52 -9.04 6.00 -18.79
CA THR A 52 -10.14 6.02 -19.79
C THR A 52 -11.09 7.20 -19.54
N SER A 53 -11.74 7.68 -20.59
CA SER A 53 -12.72 8.77 -20.49
C SER A 53 -13.91 8.45 -19.57
N ALA A 54 -14.23 7.17 -19.37
CA ALA A 54 -15.28 6.72 -18.47
C ALA A 54 -14.84 6.74 -17.00
N CYS A 55 -13.61 6.33 -16.69
CA CYS A 55 -13.14 6.21 -15.31
C CYS A 55 -12.43 7.47 -14.78
N LYS A 56 -11.89 8.31 -15.68
CA LYS A 56 -11.18 9.54 -15.31
C LYS A 56 -12.01 10.55 -14.50
N PRO A 57 -13.31 10.79 -14.80
CA PRO A 57 -14.15 11.62 -13.95
C PRO A 57 -14.34 11.04 -12.54
N LEU A 58 -14.46 9.71 -12.42
CA LEU A 58 -14.60 9.03 -11.14
C LEU A 58 -13.32 9.13 -10.31
N LYS A 59 -12.16 9.03 -10.97
CA LYS A 59 -10.85 9.30 -10.35
C LYS A 59 -10.77 10.73 -9.81
N HIS A 60 -11.22 11.72 -10.59
CA HIS A 60 -11.27 13.11 -10.14
C HIS A 60 -12.17 13.29 -8.90
N HIS A 61 -13.35 12.65 -8.84
CA HIS A 61 -14.21 12.70 -7.66
C HIS A 61 -13.57 12.06 -6.42
N LEU A 62 -12.85 10.96 -6.60
CA LEU A 62 -12.08 10.33 -5.53
C LEU A 62 -10.96 11.27 -5.01
N GLU A 63 -10.22 11.91 -5.91
CA GLU A 63 -9.18 12.90 -5.56
C GLU A 63 -9.77 14.12 -4.85
N GLU A 64 -10.94 14.59 -5.28
CA GLU A 64 -11.68 15.67 -4.64
C GLU A 64 -12.14 15.30 -3.22
N CYS A 65 -12.71 14.10 -3.03
CA CYS A 65 -13.07 13.61 -1.70
C CYS A 65 -11.84 13.50 -0.80
N THR A 66 -10.75 12.91 -1.31
CA THR A 66 -9.51 12.71 -0.55
C THR A 66 -8.97 14.05 -0.06
N ARG A 67 -8.89 15.04 -0.94
CA ARG A 67 -8.47 16.40 -0.58
C ARG A 67 -9.39 17.03 0.46
N ARG A 68 -10.71 16.84 0.37
CA ARG A 68 -11.65 17.37 1.36
C ARG A 68 -11.46 16.74 2.74
N VAL A 69 -11.24 15.42 2.80
CA VAL A 69 -10.96 14.68 4.05
C VAL A 69 -9.65 15.17 4.68
N GLU A 70 -8.61 15.36 3.87
CA GLU A 70 -7.30 15.84 4.32
C GLU A 70 -7.34 17.30 4.81
N GLU A 71 -8.03 18.18 4.10
CA GLU A 71 -8.10 19.62 4.41
C GLU A 71 -9.07 19.93 5.55
N SER A 72 -10.24 19.29 5.55
CA SER A 72 -11.35 19.65 6.43
C SER A 72 -11.36 18.87 7.73
N GLY A 73 -10.60 17.76 7.80
CA GLY A 73 -10.64 16.84 8.95
C GLY A 73 -12.05 16.33 9.23
N THR A 74 -12.90 16.27 8.20
CA THR A 74 -14.26 15.78 8.28
C THR A 74 -14.23 14.31 8.65
N GLY A 75 -15.21 13.84 9.45
CA GLY A 75 -15.37 12.41 9.74
C GLY A 75 -15.95 11.60 8.59
N GLU A 76 -15.98 12.17 7.37
CA GLU A 76 -16.43 11.47 6.17
C GLU A 76 -15.33 10.52 5.66
N ASN A 77 -15.70 9.54 4.84
CA ASN A 77 -14.75 8.66 4.16
C ASN A 77 -15.07 8.61 2.67
N CYS A 78 -14.07 8.32 1.85
CA CYS A 78 -14.18 8.31 0.39
C CYS A 78 -14.46 6.91 -0.19
N ALA A 79 -15.10 6.03 0.60
CA ALA A 79 -15.34 4.65 0.17
C ALA A 79 -16.30 4.58 -1.01
N GLU A 80 -17.28 5.48 -1.06
CA GLU A 80 -18.24 5.55 -2.17
C GLU A 80 -17.52 5.89 -3.48
N GLU A 81 -16.73 6.97 -3.52
CA GLU A 81 -16.00 7.39 -4.70
C GLU A 81 -14.97 6.35 -5.14
N PHE A 82 -14.31 5.70 -4.16
CA PHE A 82 -13.39 4.60 -4.44
C PHE A 82 -14.09 3.42 -5.11
N LEU A 83 -15.27 3.01 -4.61
CA LEU A 83 -16.02 1.91 -5.19
C LEU A 83 -16.54 2.24 -6.60
N HIS A 84 -16.96 3.48 -6.85
CA HIS A 84 -17.32 3.91 -8.20
C HIS A 84 -16.14 3.83 -9.16
N PHE A 85 -14.97 4.33 -8.75
CA PHE A 85 -13.76 4.27 -9.55
C PHE A 85 -13.32 2.82 -9.81
N MET A 86 -13.24 1.99 -8.77
CA MET A 86 -12.86 0.58 -8.89
C MET A 86 -13.83 -0.22 -9.75
N HIS A 87 -15.15 0.01 -9.60
CA HIS A 87 -16.14 -0.66 -10.45
C HIS A 87 -15.91 -0.38 -11.94
N CYS A 88 -15.58 0.87 -12.29
CA CYS A 88 -15.27 1.25 -13.66
C CYS A 88 -13.97 0.58 -14.15
N VAL A 89 -12.91 0.64 -13.34
CA VAL A 89 -11.61 0.06 -13.67
C VAL A 89 -11.69 -1.44 -13.83
N ASP A 90 -12.36 -2.15 -12.93
CA ASP A 90 -12.51 -3.61 -12.97
C ASP A 90 -13.32 -4.05 -14.19
N HIS A 91 -14.38 -3.33 -14.55
CA HIS A 91 -15.14 -3.60 -15.77
C HIS A 91 -14.26 -3.47 -17.04
N CYS A 92 -13.32 -2.53 -17.03
CA CYS A 92 -12.34 -2.38 -18.12
C CYS A 92 -11.21 -3.42 -18.08
N ALA A 93 -10.70 -3.74 -16.89
CA ALA A 93 -9.49 -4.53 -16.70
C ALA A 93 -9.76 -6.04 -16.78
N ALA A 94 -10.89 -6.52 -16.27
CA ALA A 94 -11.23 -7.94 -16.24
C ALA A 94 -11.09 -8.64 -17.61
N PRO A 95 -11.67 -8.15 -18.72
CA PRO A 95 -11.53 -8.82 -20.02
C PRO A 95 -10.10 -8.79 -20.56
N LYS A 96 -9.25 -7.84 -20.14
CA LYS A 96 -7.85 -7.72 -20.60
C LYS A 96 -6.92 -8.66 -19.81
N ILE A 97 -7.15 -8.77 -18.51
CA ILE A 97 -6.36 -9.62 -17.60
C ILE A 97 -6.64 -11.10 -17.87
N PHE A 98 -7.91 -11.45 -18.15
CA PHE A 98 -8.34 -12.84 -18.35
C PHE A 98 -8.54 -13.22 -19.82
N ALA A 99 -8.04 -12.42 -20.77
CA ALA A 99 -8.01 -12.80 -22.18
C ALA A 99 -7.07 -14.00 -22.36
N CYS A 100 -7.65 -15.21 -22.43
CA CYS A 100 -6.96 -16.45 -22.76
C CYS A 100 -6.85 -16.63 -24.28
#